data_AF-A0A1I9XXU3-F1
#
_entry.id   AF-A0A1I9XXU3-F1
#
_cell.length_a   1.000
_cell.length_b   1.000
_cell.length_c   1.000
_cell.angle_alpha   90.00
_cell.angle_beta   90.00
_cell.angle_gamma   90.00
#
_symmetry.space_group_name_H-M   'P 1'
#
loop_
_entity.id
_entity.type
_entity.pdbx_description
1 polymer ?
#
loop_
_entity_poly.entity_id
_entity_poly.type
_entity_poly.pdbx_seq_one_letter_code
_entity_poly.pdbx_strand_id
1 'polypeptide(L)'
;MPEYSDLSVLIVDPNPSMRGNLHNMLNQAAITKVEYAVNSGTAIRLLTKKPFDIILCEYDLGSGTDGQDGQQLLEDLRHHKLIGLWTIFIMLTSEAIHSKVISAAELTPSDYILKPFTVDVLSGRIERAIERRAIFLPVYQQIDKGDLREAVKTCRAAELQHPRLAADFARLRAELHITLGEWKEAEQIYADMLATRPMAWAHLGLARALFEQQRHEDAQDALLELVEVNPRYMAAYDLLAKNHEAMGQQLQAKKILEDAVAISPHMVRRLRHLGGIAFDTGDIGAAERAYKQVVTKAKYSEFRDPEDHVNLVKTLVKKGDAPQASGVLRDMERSLRGGANVEACRAISAAMLHELSGNDIAAASELQLAAAALDGARGLSTQLKVGLVQSCLKNNLEQAASDVMMKLVNEADSEVTMEAAVDVFEKAGRHDLAQGMGQQITNQVQELMQDAASKSESGELKGAVFVLRQALRKTPGNLPVLFASVDAILRQLNMLGWEAPLAEQAQHQMQVIRKIDPKHPKLESLKQQYAATQHKYGIAT
;
A
#
# COMPACT_ATOMS: atom_id res chain seq x y z
N MET A 1 3.95 -36.44 6.04
CA MET A 1 4.21 -35.38 5.05
C MET A 1 2.99 -35.33 4.14
N PRO A 2 2.54 -34.16 3.67
CA PRO A 2 1.50 -34.12 2.65
C PRO A 2 1.94 -35.02 1.49
N GLU A 3 1.08 -35.92 1.04
CA GLU A 3 1.37 -36.68 -0.17
C GLU A 3 1.56 -35.68 -1.31
N TYR A 4 2.67 -35.79 -2.06
CA TYR A 4 2.99 -34.88 -3.16
C TYR A 4 1.86 -34.78 -4.20
N SER A 5 1.02 -35.81 -4.30
CA SER A 5 -0.19 -35.85 -5.13
C SER A 5 -1.26 -34.84 -4.74
N ASP A 6 -1.23 -34.29 -3.52
CA ASP A 6 -2.20 -33.30 -3.09
C ASP A 6 -1.86 -31.87 -3.47
N LEU A 7 -0.61 -31.59 -3.80
CA LEU A 7 -0.12 -30.26 -4.14
C LEU A 7 -0.65 -29.78 -5.49
N SER A 8 -1.15 -28.55 -5.50
CA SER A 8 -1.60 -27.86 -6.71
C SER A 8 -0.48 -26.97 -7.28
N VAL A 9 -0.16 -27.14 -8.56
CA VAL A 9 0.92 -26.38 -9.23
C VAL A 9 0.38 -25.59 -10.41
N LEU A 10 0.71 -24.31 -10.45
CA LEU A 10 0.51 -23.46 -11.63
C LEU A 10 1.85 -23.23 -12.33
N ILE A 11 1.94 -23.63 -13.60
CA ILE A 11 3.07 -23.31 -14.48
C ILE A 11 2.72 -22.09 -15.33
N VAL A 12 3.49 -21.02 -15.18
CA VAL A 12 3.38 -19.79 -15.97
C VAL A 12 4.59 -19.70 -16.89
N ASP A 13 4.44 -20.08 -18.16
CA ASP A 13 5.52 -20.02 -19.15
C ASP A 13 4.90 -19.85 -20.55
N PRO A 14 5.34 -18.90 -21.38
CA PRO A 14 4.77 -18.70 -22.71
C PRO A 14 5.05 -19.86 -23.67
N ASN A 15 6.14 -20.61 -23.49
CA ASN A 15 6.58 -21.68 -24.38
C ASN A 15 5.84 -23.01 -24.08
N PRO A 16 5.02 -23.53 -25.03
CA PRO A 16 4.28 -24.78 -24.84
C PRO A 16 5.16 -26.00 -24.56
N SER A 17 6.33 -26.09 -25.20
CA SER A 17 7.27 -27.20 -25.00
C SER A 17 7.85 -27.18 -23.59
N MET A 18 8.16 -26.00 -23.05
CA MET A 18 8.64 -25.86 -21.68
C MET A 18 7.57 -26.26 -20.66
N ARG A 19 6.32 -25.85 -20.87
CA ARG A 19 5.18 -26.28 -20.04
C ARG A 19 5.02 -27.82 -20.03
N GLY A 20 5.09 -28.45 -21.20
CA GLY A 20 5.04 -29.92 -21.33
C GLY A 20 6.20 -30.61 -20.62
N ASN A 21 7.42 -30.08 -20.76
CA ASN A 21 8.60 -30.61 -20.05
C ASN A 21 8.44 -30.51 -18.54
N LEU A 22 8.09 -29.32 -18.01
CA LEU A 22 7.87 -29.11 -16.58
C LEU A 22 6.79 -30.03 -16.02
N HIS A 23 5.67 -30.20 -16.74
CA HIS A 23 4.62 -31.12 -16.34
C HIS A 23 5.11 -32.58 -16.26
N ASN A 24 5.91 -33.04 -17.24
CA ASN A 24 6.49 -34.37 -17.20
C ASN A 24 7.46 -34.55 -16.00
N MET A 25 8.25 -33.52 -15.68
CA MET A 25 9.13 -33.54 -14.51
C MET A 25 8.31 -33.61 -13.20
N LEU A 26 7.23 -32.83 -13.09
CA LEU A 26 6.33 -32.84 -11.92
C LEU A 26 5.63 -34.20 -11.76
N ASN A 27 5.18 -34.83 -12.85
CA ASN A 27 4.60 -36.17 -12.81
C ASN A 27 5.60 -37.22 -12.31
N GLN A 28 6.88 -37.12 -12.70
CA GLN A 28 7.95 -38.00 -12.17
C GLN A 28 8.16 -37.79 -10.66
N ALA A 29 7.88 -36.59 -10.15
CA ALA A 29 7.86 -36.28 -8.72
C ALA A 29 6.50 -36.55 -8.04
N ALA A 30 5.59 -37.28 -8.69
CA ALA A 30 4.25 -37.61 -8.22
C ALA A 30 3.30 -36.41 -7.98
N ILE A 31 3.58 -35.24 -8.56
CA ILE A 31 2.71 -34.06 -8.51
C ILE A 31 1.86 -34.02 -9.78
N THR A 32 0.55 -34.29 -9.65
CA THR A 32 -0.36 -34.49 -10.80
C THR A 32 -1.38 -33.35 -11.01
N LYS A 33 -1.66 -32.55 -9.98
CA LYS A 33 -2.60 -31.41 -10.08
C LYS A 33 -1.91 -30.18 -10.67
N VAL A 34 -1.68 -30.19 -11.98
CA VAL A 34 -0.93 -29.16 -12.70
C VAL A 34 -1.82 -28.38 -13.67
N GLU A 35 -1.76 -27.06 -13.60
CA GLU A 35 -2.40 -26.15 -14.54
C GLU A 35 -1.40 -25.20 -15.20
N TYR A 36 -1.83 -24.59 -16.31
CA TYR A 36 -0.99 -23.79 -17.17
C TYR A 36 -1.54 -22.38 -17.36
N ALA A 37 -0.64 -21.40 -17.36
CA ALA A 37 -0.85 -20.06 -17.84
C ALA A 37 0.21 -19.72 -18.89
N VAL A 38 -0.19 -19.03 -19.96
CA VAL A 38 0.69 -18.67 -21.08
C VAL A 38 1.29 -17.27 -20.92
N ASN A 39 0.77 -16.49 -19.97
CA ASN A 39 1.18 -15.13 -19.66
C ASN A 39 0.65 -14.74 -18.26
N SER A 40 1.05 -13.56 -17.78
CA SER A 40 0.60 -12.99 -16.51
C SER A 40 -0.93 -12.90 -16.37
N GLY A 41 -1.65 -12.39 -17.39
CA GLY A 41 -3.09 -12.21 -17.30
C GLY A 41 -3.87 -13.52 -17.14
N THR A 42 -3.46 -14.58 -17.84
CA THR A 42 -4.05 -15.92 -17.65
C THR A 42 -3.73 -16.50 -16.28
N ALA A 43 -2.53 -16.25 -15.73
CA ALA A 43 -2.15 -16.67 -14.38
C ALA A 43 -2.98 -15.97 -13.31
N ILE A 44 -3.12 -14.64 -13.39
CA ILE A 44 -3.93 -13.82 -12.49
C ILE A 44 -5.38 -14.33 -12.48
N ARG A 45 -5.98 -14.56 -13.65
CA ARG A 45 -7.36 -15.07 -13.76
C ARG A 45 -7.55 -16.44 -13.11
N LEU A 46 -6.55 -17.33 -13.15
CA LEU A 46 -6.61 -18.62 -12.47
C LEU A 46 -6.48 -18.45 -10.96
N LEU A 47 -5.54 -17.62 -10.51
CA LEU A 47 -5.27 -17.35 -9.08
C LEU A 47 -6.42 -16.63 -8.38
N THR A 48 -7.19 -15.80 -9.10
CA THR A 48 -8.44 -15.23 -8.58
C THR A 48 -9.52 -16.28 -8.34
N LYS A 49 -9.52 -17.38 -9.11
CA LYS A 49 -10.55 -18.42 -8.99
C LYS A 49 -10.24 -19.45 -7.91
N LYS A 50 -8.95 -19.76 -7.71
CA LYS A 50 -8.51 -20.73 -6.72
C LYS A 50 -7.04 -20.52 -6.32
N PRO A 51 -6.69 -20.89 -5.08
CA PRO A 51 -5.29 -20.87 -4.65
C PRO A 51 -4.50 -22.02 -5.28
N PHE A 52 -3.18 -21.82 -5.38
CA PHE A 52 -2.21 -22.85 -5.74
C PHE A 52 -1.13 -22.94 -4.66
N ASP A 53 -0.59 -24.14 -4.45
CA ASP A 53 0.52 -24.38 -3.52
C ASP A 53 1.84 -23.85 -4.04
N ILE A 54 2.10 -24.12 -5.32
CA ILE A 54 3.35 -23.81 -5.99
C ILE A 54 3.04 -23.10 -7.31
N ILE A 55 3.77 -22.01 -7.56
CA ILE A 55 3.77 -21.31 -8.84
C ILE A 55 5.18 -21.41 -9.41
N LEU A 56 5.31 -22.07 -10.56
CA LEU A 56 6.54 -22.10 -11.35
C LEU A 56 6.41 -21.04 -12.45
N CYS A 57 7.16 -19.96 -12.34
CA CYS A 57 7.00 -18.80 -13.19
C CYS A 57 8.27 -18.54 -14.01
N GLU A 58 8.17 -18.57 -15.33
CA GLU A 58 9.22 -18.02 -16.20
C GLU A 58 9.38 -16.52 -15.92
N TYR A 59 10.62 -16.04 -15.93
CA TYR A 59 10.91 -14.62 -15.83
C TYR A 59 10.38 -13.87 -17.05
N ASP A 60 10.68 -14.35 -18.25
CA ASP A 60 10.27 -13.71 -19.51
C ASP A 60 8.88 -14.19 -19.98
N LEU A 61 7.82 -13.54 -19.49
CA LEU A 61 6.43 -13.91 -19.80
C LEU A 61 5.85 -13.23 -21.05
N GLY A 62 6.65 -12.46 -21.80
CA GLY A 62 6.20 -11.77 -23.00
C GLY A 62 7.31 -11.55 -24.01
N SER A 63 6.95 -11.45 -25.29
CA SER A 63 7.92 -11.28 -26.37
C SER A 63 8.51 -9.86 -26.40
N GLY A 64 9.52 -9.56 -25.57
CA GLY A 64 10.31 -8.32 -25.65
C GLY A 64 9.87 -7.20 -24.68
N THR A 65 9.96 -5.94 -25.14
CA THR A 65 9.77 -4.74 -24.30
C THR A 65 8.34 -4.48 -23.84
N ASP A 66 7.38 -5.21 -24.41
CA ASP A 66 5.94 -4.91 -24.35
C ASP A 66 5.16 -6.01 -23.60
N GLY A 67 5.82 -6.84 -22.79
CA GLY A 67 5.17 -7.85 -21.94
C GLY A 67 5.35 -7.57 -20.45
N GLN A 68 4.48 -8.13 -19.61
CA GLN A 68 4.78 -8.22 -18.18
C GLN A 68 5.83 -9.31 -17.95
N ASP A 69 6.78 -9.08 -17.05
CA ASP A 69 7.73 -10.11 -16.63
C ASP A 69 7.26 -10.84 -15.36
N GLY A 70 7.93 -11.93 -15.00
CA GLY A 70 7.61 -12.76 -13.83
C GLY A 70 7.79 -12.01 -12.50
N GLN A 71 8.62 -10.97 -12.46
CA GLN A 71 8.81 -10.12 -11.29
C GLN A 71 7.61 -9.20 -11.08
N GLN A 72 7.14 -8.54 -12.15
CA GLN A 72 5.92 -7.75 -12.15
C GLN A 72 4.70 -8.62 -11.80
N LEU A 73 4.62 -9.85 -12.32
CA LEU A 73 3.56 -10.78 -11.92
C LEU A 73 3.61 -11.07 -10.42
N LEU A 74 4.79 -11.36 -9.85
CA LEU A 74 4.92 -11.59 -8.41
C LEU A 74 4.50 -10.35 -7.58
N GLU A 75 4.83 -9.14 -8.05
CA GLU A 75 4.39 -7.89 -7.43
C GLU A 75 2.87 -7.79 -7.40
N ASP A 76 2.25 -7.94 -8.57
CA ASP A 76 0.81 -7.86 -8.77
C ASP A 76 0.08 -8.88 -7.87
N LEU A 77 0.55 -10.12 -7.84
CA LEU A 77 -0.05 -11.20 -7.02
C LEU A 77 0.00 -10.89 -5.52
N ARG A 78 1.14 -10.38 -5.02
CA ARG A 78 1.28 -10.04 -3.58
C ARG A 78 0.49 -8.79 -3.22
N HIS A 79 0.56 -7.75 -4.05
CA HIS A 79 -0.12 -6.49 -3.76
C HIS A 79 -1.63 -6.62 -3.73
N HIS A 80 -2.19 -7.35 -4.70
CA HIS A 80 -3.62 -7.61 -4.77
C HIS A 80 -4.05 -8.81 -3.90
N LYS A 81 -3.15 -9.32 -3.05
CA LYS A 81 -3.40 -10.43 -2.10
C LYS A 81 -3.99 -11.67 -2.78
N LEU A 82 -3.58 -11.95 -4.02
CA LEU A 82 -4.02 -13.13 -4.78
C LEU A 82 -3.28 -14.40 -4.38
N ILE A 83 -2.15 -14.26 -3.69
CA ILE A 83 -1.39 -15.37 -3.09
C ILE A 83 -1.10 -15.06 -1.62
N GLY A 84 -1.09 -16.10 -0.79
CA GLY A 84 -0.73 -15.98 0.62
C GLY A 84 0.79 -16.02 0.82
N LEU A 85 1.25 -15.64 2.02
CA LEU A 85 2.67 -15.74 2.40
C LEU A 85 3.20 -17.19 2.35
N TRP A 86 2.31 -18.16 2.46
CA TRP A 86 2.61 -19.59 2.39
C TRP A 86 2.76 -20.11 0.95
N THR A 87 2.30 -19.37 -0.08
CA THR A 87 2.41 -19.82 -1.48
C THR A 87 3.88 -19.85 -1.92
N ILE A 88 4.32 -20.99 -2.46
CA ILE A 88 5.68 -21.14 -2.96
C ILE A 88 5.73 -20.56 -4.37
N PHE A 89 6.54 -19.53 -4.58
CA PHE A 89 6.74 -18.94 -5.89
C PHE A 89 8.19 -19.17 -6.32
N ILE A 90 8.40 -20.01 -7.33
CA ILE A 90 9.73 -20.32 -7.86
C ILE A 90 9.86 -19.67 -9.23
N MET A 91 10.91 -18.87 -9.38
CA MET A 91 11.20 -18.18 -10.63
C MET A 91 12.20 -18.98 -11.47
N LEU A 92 11.81 -19.29 -12.71
CA LEU A 92 12.68 -19.93 -13.70
C LEU A 92 13.33 -18.82 -14.53
N THR A 93 14.66 -18.80 -14.60
CA THR A 93 15.38 -17.68 -15.22
C THR A 93 16.69 -18.12 -15.89
N SER A 94 17.21 -17.28 -16.79
CA SER A 94 18.55 -17.44 -17.36
C SER A 94 19.60 -16.76 -16.48
N GLU A 95 20.87 -17.16 -16.60
CA GLU A 95 21.96 -16.60 -15.78
C GLU A 95 22.14 -15.07 -15.96
N ALA A 96 22.00 -14.58 -17.20
CA ALA A 96 22.11 -13.16 -17.52
C ALA A 96 21.00 -12.32 -16.86
N ILE A 97 19.80 -12.90 -16.69
CA ILE A 97 18.66 -12.23 -16.04
C ILE A 97 18.78 -12.39 -14.53
N HIS A 98 19.10 -13.59 -14.03
CA HIS A 98 19.31 -13.88 -12.62
C HIS A 98 20.26 -12.88 -11.95
N SER A 99 21.41 -12.60 -12.57
CA SER A 99 22.37 -11.63 -12.05
C SER A 99 21.82 -10.20 -11.98
N LYS A 100 20.90 -9.81 -12.87
CA LYS A 100 20.23 -8.50 -12.85
C LYS A 100 19.17 -8.45 -11.74
N VAL A 101 18.34 -9.48 -11.64
CA VAL A 101 17.15 -9.52 -10.78
C VAL A 101 17.52 -9.75 -9.30
N ILE A 102 18.41 -10.69 -9.01
CA ILE A 102 18.85 -10.94 -7.62
C ILE A 102 19.59 -9.72 -7.06
N SER A 103 20.40 -9.06 -7.90
CA SER A 103 21.10 -7.86 -7.46
C SER A 103 20.12 -6.71 -7.20
N ALA A 104 18.99 -6.64 -7.92
CA ALA A 104 17.97 -5.61 -7.77
C ALA A 104 17.16 -5.73 -6.46
N ALA A 105 17.03 -6.95 -5.92
CA ALA A 105 16.42 -7.30 -4.62
C ALA A 105 15.03 -6.71 -4.34
N GLU A 106 14.24 -6.38 -5.37
CA GLU A 106 12.96 -5.66 -5.23
C GLU A 106 11.85 -6.51 -4.60
N LEU A 107 11.71 -7.77 -5.04
CA LEU A 107 10.80 -8.76 -4.47
C LEU A 107 11.53 -10.10 -4.46
N THR A 108 11.54 -10.77 -3.31
CA THR A 108 12.19 -12.08 -3.18
C THR A 108 11.14 -13.18 -3.43
N PRO A 109 11.28 -14.00 -4.50
CA PRO A 109 10.53 -15.24 -4.64
C PRO A 109 11.00 -16.27 -3.60
N SER A 110 10.34 -17.43 -3.54
CA SER A 110 10.76 -18.52 -2.66
C SER A 110 12.09 -19.13 -3.07
N ASP A 111 12.35 -19.26 -4.38
CA ASP A 111 13.64 -19.69 -4.93
C ASP A 111 13.78 -19.26 -6.41
N TYR A 112 15.01 -19.31 -6.93
CA TYR A 112 15.33 -19.16 -8.36
C TYR A 112 15.90 -20.47 -8.91
N ILE A 113 15.51 -20.85 -10.12
CA ILE A 113 16.07 -21.99 -10.85
C ILE A 113 16.65 -21.49 -12.17
N LEU A 114 17.94 -21.75 -12.37
CA LEU A 114 18.68 -21.41 -13.58
C LEU A 114 18.41 -22.42 -14.69
N LYS A 115 18.06 -21.94 -15.89
CA LYS A 115 17.92 -22.75 -17.10
C LYS A 115 19.30 -22.98 -17.77
N PRO A 116 19.58 -24.19 -18.29
CA PRO A 116 18.78 -25.42 -18.21
C PRO A 116 18.91 -26.16 -16.87
N PHE A 117 17.89 -26.93 -16.48
CA PHE A 117 17.87 -27.71 -15.24
C PHE A 117 17.31 -29.13 -15.48
N THR A 118 17.64 -30.05 -14.58
CA THR A 118 17.16 -31.44 -14.59
C THR A 118 15.95 -31.62 -13.66
N VAL A 119 15.30 -32.78 -13.76
CA VAL A 119 14.22 -33.20 -12.84
C VAL A 119 14.72 -33.15 -11.39
N ASP A 120 15.90 -33.69 -11.11
CA ASP A 120 16.46 -33.74 -9.74
C ASP A 120 16.66 -32.34 -9.15
N VAL A 121 17.14 -31.38 -9.96
CA VAL A 121 17.31 -30.00 -9.53
C VAL A 121 15.95 -29.36 -9.21
N LEU A 122 14.96 -29.52 -10.09
CA LEU A 122 13.62 -28.97 -9.86
C LEU A 122 12.96 -29.58 -8.63
N SER A 123 12.93 -30.91 -8.53
CA SER A 123 12.32 -31.64 -7.42
C SER A 123 12.99 -31.31 -6.09
N GLY A 124 14.32 -31.28 -6.03
CA GLY A 124 15.05 -30.92 -4.81
C GLY A 124 14.90 -29.44 -4.40
N ARG A 125 14.54 -28.55 -5.33
CA ARG A 125 14.17 -27.15 -5.01
C ARG A 125 12.76 -27.07 -4.43
N ILE A 126 11.82 -27.77 -5.04
CA ILE A 126 10.44 -27.86 -4.56
C ILE A 126 10.37 -28.48 -3.16
N GLU A 127 11.07 -29.58 -2.93
CA GLU A 127 11.13 -30.27 -1.63
C GLU A 127 11.61 -29.34 -0.52
N ARG A 128 12.75 -28.68 -0.72
CA ARG A 128 13.28 -27.68 0.24
C ARG A 128 12.31 -26.53 0.49
N ALA A 129 11.61 -26.05 -0.55
CA ALA A 129 10.62 -25.00 -0.40
C ALA A 129 9.40 -25.46 0.40
N ILE A 130 8.95 -26.72 0.21
CA ILE A 130 7.86 -27.33 0.98
C ILE A 130 8.26 -27.51 2.45
N GLU A 131 9.45 -28.03 2.72
CA GLU A 131 9.99 -28.17 4.08
C GLU A 131 10.04 -26.83 4.80
N ARG A 132 10.60 -25.80 4.14
CA ARG A 132 10.64 -24.44 4.67
C ARG A 132 9.23 -23.91 4.91
N ARG A 133 8.31 -24.05 3.97
CA ARG A 133 6.91 -23.63 4.12
C ARG A 133 6.26 -24.27 5.34
N ALA A 134 6.44 -25.58 5.55
CA ALA A 134 5.87 -26.30 6.68
C ALA A 134 6.34 -25.74 8.03
N ILE A 135 7.59 -25.31 8.13
CA ILE A 135 8.18 -24.69 9.33
C ILE A 135 7.57 -23.31 9.62
N PHE A 136 7.31 -22.50 8.57
CA PHE A 136 6.73 -21.16 8.74
C PHE A 136 5.20 -21.14 8.80
N LEU A 137 4.53 -22.22 8.38
CA LEU A 137 3.08 -22.28 8.26
C LEU A 137 2.33 -21.88 9.55
N PRO A 138 2.75 -22.28 10.76
CA PRO A 138 2.09 -21.84 11.99
C PRO A 138 2.07 -20.32 12.14
N VAL A 139 3.15 -19.62 11.78
CA VAL A 139 3.22 -18.16 11.81
C VAL A 139 2.30 -17.56 10.75
N TYR A 140 2.37 -18.05 9.51
CA TYR A 140 1.53 -17.55 8.42
C TYR A 140 0.03 -17.70 8.71
N GLN A 141 -0.38 -18.79 9.36
CA GLN A 141 -1.76 -18.99 9.79
C GLN A 141 -2.23 -17.95 10.82
N GLN A 142 -1.35 -17.52 11.74
CA GLN A 142 -1.69 -16.44 12.68
C GLN A 142 -1.79 -15.09 11.96
N ILE A 143 -0.91 -14.82 11.00
CA ILE A 143 -0.97 -13.61 10.17
C ILE A 143 -2.28 -13.56 9.38
N ASP A 144 -2.67 -14.67 8.73
CA ASP A 144 -3.90 -14.76 7.94
C ASP A 144 -5.16 -14.57 8.81
N LYS A 145 -5.11 -14.93 10.09
CA LYS A 145 -6.19 -14.66 11.07
C LYS A 145 -6.20 -13.22 11.58
N GLY A 146 -5.15 -12.45 11.31
CA GLY A 146 -4.94 -11.11 11.88
C GLY A 146 -4.35 -11.09 13.29
N ASP A 147 -3.96 -12.25 13.83
CA ASP A 147 -3.41 -12.41 15.18
C ASP A 147 -1.89 -12.07 15.21
N LEU A 148 -1.54 -10.86 14.76
CA LEU A 148 -0.14 -10.47 14.51
C LEU A 148 0.76 -10.55 15.75
N ARG A 149 0.23 -10.25 16.94
CA ARG A 149 1.00 -10.37 18.21
C ARG A 149 1.31 -11.82 18.56
N GLU A 150 0.42 -12.74 18.22
CA GLU A 150 0.66 -14.16 18.46
C GLU A 150 1.59 -14.75 17.39
N ALA A 151 1.54 -14.22 16.17
CA ALA A 151 2.58 -14.47 15.15
C ALA A 151 3.97 -14.03 15.63
N VAL A 152 4.11 -12.85 16.25
CA VAL A 152 5.38 -12.35 16.84
C VAL A 152 5.94 -13.31 17.89
N LYS A 153 5.11 -13.77 18.83
CA LYS A 153 5.53 -14.75 19.86
C LYS A 153 5.94 -16.08 19.23
N THR A 154 5.17 -16.55 18.25
CA THR A 154 5.45 -17.78 17.51
C THR A 154 6.79 -17.69 16.78
N CYS A 155 7.09 -16.56 16.10
CA CYS A 155 8.40 -16.33 15.49
C CYS A 155 9.54 -16.42 16.52
N ARG A 156 9.40 -15.75 17.67
CA ARG A 156 10.43 -15.75 18.72
C ARG A 156 10.72 -17.16 19.25
N ALA A 157 9.68 -17.98 19.43
CA ALA A 157 9.86 -19.38 19.82
C ALA A 157 10.55 -20.19 18.70
N ALA A 158 10.17 -19.96 17.44
CA ALA A 158 10.73 -20.65 16.28
C ALA A 158 12.20 -20.30 16.01
N GLU A 159 12.65 -19.09 16.35
CA GLU A 159 14.08 -18.69 16.30
C GLU A 159 14.97 -19.64 17.13
N LEU A 160 14.47 -20.06 18.30
CA LEU A 160 15.18 -20.98 19.19
C LEU A 160 15.10 -22.44 18.72
N GLN A 161 13.96 -22.84 18.16
CA GLN A 161 13.71 -24.21 17.70
C GLN A 161 14.40 -24.52 16.36
N HIS A 162 14.60 -23.51 15.52
CA HIS A 162 15.18 -23.64 14.19
C HIS A 162 16.38 -22.70 13.99
N PRO A 163 17.55 -22.97 14.62
CA PRO A 163 18.71 -22.06 14.57
C PRO A 163 19.19 -21.71 13.16
N ARG A 164 19.03 -22.62 12.19
CA ARG A 164 19.38 -22.38 10.77
C ARG A 164 18.48 -21.34 10.09
N LEU A 165 17.25 -21.17 10.57
CA LEU A 165 16.24 -20.25 10.06
C LEU A 165 15.98 -19.08 11.02
N ALA A 166 16.79 -18.93 12.07
CA ALA A 166 16.60 -17.90 13.09
C ALA A 166 16.61 -16.48 12.51
N ALA A 167 17.51 -16.20 11.56
CA ALA A 167 17.55 -14.91 10.88
C ALA A 167 16.28 -14.62 10.06
N ASP A 168 15.69 -15.64 9.44
CA ASP A 168 14.45 -15.51 8.67
C ASP A 168 13.23 -15.27 9.58
N PHE A 169 13.17 -15.94 10.74
CA PHE A 169 12.13 -15.67 11.74
C PHE A 169 12.29 -14.31 12.42
N ALA A 170 13.53 -13.90 12.72
CA ALA A 170 13.83 -12.57 13.25
C ALA A 170 13.42 -11.48 12.27
N ARG A 171 13.68 -11.67 10.96
CA ARG A 171 13.18 -10.80 9.90
C ARG A 171 11.66 -10.67 9.94
N LEU A 172 10.95 -11.78 9.88
CA LEU A 172 9.49 -11.79 9.87
C LEU A 172 8.92 -11.16 11.15
N ARG A 173 9.55 -11.43 12.31
CA ARG A 173 9.17 -10.82 13.59
C ARG A 173 9.35 -9.30 13.58
N ALA A 174 10.45 -8.79 13.05
CA ALA A 174 10.68 -7.35 12.93
C ALA A 174 9.67 -6.69 11.97
N GLU A 175 9.38 -7.32 10.82
CA GLU A 175 8.36 -6.86 9.87
C GLU A 175 6.95 -6.81 10.51
N LEU A 176 6.62 -7.77 11.38
CA LEU A 176 5.38 -7.76 12.17
C LEU A 176 5.34 -6.63 13.19
N HIS A 177 6.44 -6.35 13.89
CA HIS A 177 6.52 -5.19 14.81
C HIS A 177 6.33 -3.86 14.06
N ILE A 178 6.92 -3.70 12.87
CA ILE A 178 6.65 -2.54 12.00
C ILE A 178 5.16 -2.43 11.69
N THR A 179 4.51 -3.53 11.31
CA THR A 179 3.08 -3.57 10.97
C THR A 179 2.19 -3.23 12.19
N LEU A 180 2.63 -3.58 13.40
CA LEU A 180 1.95 -3.29 14.66
C LEU A 180 2.18 -1.85 15.16
N GLY A 181 3.07 -1.07 14.54
CA GLY A 181 3.47 0.25 15.04
C GLY A 181 4.51 0.21 16.18
N GLU A 182 5.02 -0.98 16.49
CA GLU A 182 6.01 -1.27 17.55
C GLU A 182 7.43 -1.04 16.98
N TRP A 183 7.71 0.19 16.52
CA TRP A 183 8.90 0.48 15.71
C TRP A 183 10.22 0.36 16.47
N LYS A 184 10.23 0.60 17.78
CA LYS A 184 11.44 0.49 18.63
C LYS A 184 11.86 -0.96 18.81
N GLU A 185 10.88 -1.85 18.95
CA GLU A 185 11.09 -3.28 19.02
C GLU A 185 11.69 -3.78 17.70
N ALA A 186 11.16 -3.31 16.56
CA ALA A 186 11.74 -3.60 15.25
C ALA A 186 13.17 -3.08 15.10
N GLU A 187 13.43 -1.82 15.49
CA GLU A 187 14.77 -1.20 15.49
C GLU A 187 15.78 -2.07 16.24
N GLN A 188 15.44 -2.51 17.47
CA GLN A 188 16.32 -3.33 18.28
C GLN A 188 16.65 -4.66 17.60
N ILE A 189 15.66 -5.33 17.01
CA ILE A 189 15.88 -6.61 16.30
C ILE A 189 16.85 -6.41 15.14
N TYR A 190 16.63 -5.38 14.30
CA TYR A 190 17.51 -5.12 13.18
C TYR A 190 18.92 -4.75 13.67
N ALA A 191 19.06 -3.91 14.70
CA ALA A 191 20.36 -3.55 15.27
C ALA A 191 21.13 -4.77 15.80
N ASP A 192 20.46 -5.65 16.56
CA ASP A 192 21.07 -6.88 17.08
C ASP A 192 21.56 -7.78 15.94
N MET A 193 20.78 -7.90 14.87
CA MET A 193 21.17 -8.68 13.70
C MET A 193 22.41 -8.11 13.02
N LEU A 194 22.48 -6.79 12.86
CA LEU A 194 23.60 -6.11 12.22
C LEU A 194 24.88 -6.16 13.06
N ALA A 195 24.76 -6.19 14.38
CA ALA A 195 25.89 -6.42 15.28
C ALA A 195 26.52 -7.80 15.07
N THR A 196 25.73 -8.82 14.68
CA THR A 196 26.26 -10.17 14.40
C THR A 196 26.79 -10.32 12.99
N ARG A 197 26.08 -9.79 11.99
CA ARG A 197 26.45 -9.88 10.58
C ARG A 197 25.79 -8.75 9.78
N PRO A 198 26.56 -7.98 8.99
CA PRO A 198 25.98 -7.04 8.04
C PRO A 198 25.09 -7.76 7.03
N MET A 199 23.82 -7.36 6.94
CA MET A 199 22.85 -7.88 5.98
C MET A 199 22.04 -6.72 5.39
N ALA A 200 22.00 -6.61 4.06
CA ALA A 200 21.34 -5.50 3.36
C ALA A 200 19.87 -5.33 3.76
N TRP A 201 19.13 -6.43 3.92
CA TRP A 201 17.74 -6.39 4.34
C TRP A 201 17.55 -5.90 5.78
N ALA A 202 18.52 -6.13 6.67
CA ALA A 202 18.47 -5.66 8.04
C ALA A 202 18.89 -4.18 8.13
N HIS A 203 19.84 -3.71 7.30
CA HIS A 203 20.08 -2.25 7.13
C HIS A 203 18.81 -1.54 6.66
N LEU A 204 18.13 -2.08 5.64
CA LEU A 204 16.88 -1.51 5.14
C LEU A 204 15.79 -1.52 6.23
N GLY A 205 15.69 -2.62 6.97
CA GLY A 205 14.75 -2.77 8.08
C GLY A 205 14.99 -1.73 9.18
N LEU A 206 16.26 -1.52 9.55
CA LEU A 206 16.66 -0.50 10.52
C LEU A 206 16.28 0.91 10.02
N ALA A 207 16.66 1.25 8.79
CA ALA A 207 16.29 2.53 8.19
C ALA A 207 14.78 2.76 8.14
N ARG A 208 14.00 1.69 7.89
CA ARG A 208 12.53 1.74 7.93
C ARG A 208 12.01 2.00 9.34
N ALA A 209 12.52 1.30 10.34
CA ALA A 209 12.15 1.54 11.74
C ALA A 209 12.45 2.98 12.18
N LEU A 210 13.57 3.55 11.72
CA LEU A 210 13.94 4.95 11.97
C LEU A 210 13.00 5.94 11.24
N PHE A 211 12.69 5.66 9.97
CA PHE A 211 11.76 6.47 9.17
C PHE A 211 10.37 6.54 9.81
N GLU A 212 9.80 5.40 10.23
CA GLU A 212 8.48 5.35 10.89
C GLU A 212 8.48 6.11 12.23
N GLN A 213 9.63 6.15 12.92
CA GLN A 213 9.83 6.96 14.13
C GLN A 213 10.04 8.45 13.87
N GLN A 214 9.94 8.91 12.62
CA GLN A 214 10.21 10.30 12.18
C GLN A 214 11.66 10.75 12.42
N ARG A 215 12.58 9.81 12.61
CA ARG A 215 14.03 10.05 12.73
C ARG A 215 14.65 10.10 11.34
N HIS A 216 14.24 11.08 10.54
CA HIS A 216 14.55 11.14 9.10
C HIS A 216 16.04 11.31 8.78
N GLU A 217 16.81 12.00 9.62
CA GLU A 217 18.25 12.15 9.45
C GLU A 217 18.98 10.81 9.65
N ASP A 218 18.69 10.11 10.77
CA ASP A 218 19.27 8.78 11.03
C ASP A 218 18.90 7.77 9.94
N ALA A 219 17.64 7.82 9.45
CA ALA A 219 17.19 6.97 8.36
C ALA A 219 17.94 7.28 7.05
N GLN A 220 18.22 8.56 6.78
CA GLN A 220 18.97 8.99 5.60
C GLN A 220 20.38 8.41 5.62
N ASP A 221 21.11 8.54 6.74
CA ASP A 221 22.49 8.06 6.87
C ASP A 221 22.56 6.54 6.63
N ALA A 222 21.67 5.79 7.28
CA ALA A 222 21.58 4.34 7.11
C ALA A 222 21.26 3.92 5.67
N LEU A 223 20.43 4.70 4.95
CA LEU A 223 20.06 4.42 3.56
C LEU A 223 21.18 4.77 2.58
N LEU A 224 21.89 5.88 2.80
CA LEU A 224 23.04 6.24 1.99
C LEU A 224 24.14 5.18 2.10
N GLU A 225 24.45 4.73 3.33
CA GLU A 225 25.40 3.63 3.54
C GLU A 225 24.94 2.35 2.81
N LEU A 226 23.66 2.00 2.93
CA LEU A 226 23.12 0.81 2.28
C LEU A 226 23.23 0.87 0.75
N VAL A 227 22.94 2.03 0.16
CA VAL A 227 23.04 2.25 -1.29
C VAL A 227 24.50 2.22 -1.75
N GLU A 228 25.44 2.76 -0.97
CA GLU A 228 26.86 2.70 -1.27
C GLU A 228 27.39 1.25 -1.27
N VAL A 229 27.02 0.46 -0.26
CA VAL A 229 27.47 -0.94 -0.14
C VAL A 229 26.74 -1.86 -1.12
N ASN A 230 25.47 -1.58 -1.41
CA ASN A 230 24.64 -2.38 -2.30
C ASN A 230 23.96 -1.48 -3.35
N PRO A 231 24.69 -1.01 -4.40
CA PRO A 231 24.17 -0.06 -5.40
C PRO A 231 22.98 -0.56 -6.22
N ARG A 232 22.65 -1.85 -6.12
CA ARG A 232 21.51 -2.45 -6.80
C ARG A 232 20.33 -2.74 -5.87
N TYR A 233 20.41 -2.42 -4.59
CA TYR A 233 19.34 -2.70 -3.63
C TYR A 233 18.20 -1.68 -3.74
N MET A 234 17.31 -1.86 -4.71
CA MET A 234 16.34 -0.84 -5.14
C MET A 234 15.35 -0.43 -4.05
N ALA A 235 15.01 -1.34 -3.14
CA ALA A 235 14.15 -1.02 -2.01
C ALA A 235 14.76 0.05 -1.07
N ALA A 236 16.10 0.23 -1.06
CA ALA A 236 16.76 1.33 -0.37
C ALA A 236 16.55 2.67 -1.08
N TYR A 237 16.69 2.70 -2.41
CA TYR A 237 16.41 3.91 -3.20
C TYR A 237 14.97 4.37 -3.04
N ASP A 238 14.02 3.42 -3.08
CA ASP A 238 12.59 3.72 -2.91
C ASP A 238 12.30 4.30 -1.51
N LEU A 239 12.97 3.81 -0.45
CA LEU A 239 12.81 4.37 0.90
C LEU A 239 13.56 5.70 1.07
N LEU A 240 14.72 5.87 0.43
CA LEU A 240 15.50 7.10 0.48
C LEU A 240 14.78 8.26 -0.21
N ALA A 241 14.14 8.01 -1.35
CA ALA A 241 13.28 8.99 -2.01
C ALA A 241 12.14 9.45 -1.08
N LYS A 242 11.44 8.50 -0.44
CA LYS A 242 10.38 8.80 0.55
C LYS A 242 10.89 9.57 1.76
N ASN A 243 12.09 9.24 2.24
CA ASN A 243 12.73 9.96 3.34
C ASN A 243 13.04 11.42 2.96
N HIS A 244 13.56 11.64 1.75
CA HIS A 244 13.77 13.00 1.23
C HIS A 244 12.45 13.77 1.08
N GLU A 245 11.37 13.15 0.59
CA GLU A 245 10.05 13.79 0.54
C GLU A 245 9.54 14.21 1.93
N ALA A 246 9.69 13.33 2.94
CA ALA A 246 9.31 13.63 4.33
C ALA A 246 10.13 14.80 4.92
N MET A 247 11.38 14.97 4.47
CA MET A 247 12.24 16.11 4.83
C MET A 247 11.97 17.37 3.99
N GLY A 248 11.00 17.34 3.05
CA GLY A 248 10.71 18.44 2.13
C GLY A 248 11.74 18.62 1.00
N GLN A 249 12.63 17.66 0.81
CA GLN A 249 13.76 17.69 -0.13
C GLN A 249 13.37 17.08 -1.51
N GLN A 250 12.40 17.71 -2.17
CA GLN A 250 11.79 17.19 -3.40
C GLN A 250 12.77 16.96 -4.55
N LEU A 251 13.77 17.85 -4.71
CA LEU A 251 14.78 17.71 -5.77
C LEU A 251 15.72 16.52 -5.55
N GLN A 252 16.08 16.25 -4.30
CA GLN A 252 16.87 15.09 -3.92
C GLN A 252 16.08 13.79 -4.13
N ALA A 253 14.81 13.76 -3.70
CA ALA A 253 13.92 12.62 -3.92
C ALA A 253 13.81 12.28 -5.41
N LYS A 254 13.60 13.30 -6.26
CA LYS A 254 13.57 13.14 -7.71
C LYS A 254 14.86 12.52 -8.24
N LYS A 255 16.03 13.04 -7.85
CA LYS A 255 17.32 12.53 -8.30
C LYS A 255 17.51 11.05 -7.93
N ILE A 256 17.19 10.68 -6.70
CA ILE A 256 17.26 9.28 -6.24
C ILE A 256 16.35 8.37 -7.07
N LEU A 257 15.14 8.83 -7.41
CA LEU A 257 14.23 8.08 -8.29
C LEU A 257 14.74 7.98 -9.74
N GLU A 258 15.35 9.03 -10.28
CA GLU A 258 15.98 9.00 -11.61
C GLU A 258 17.13 7.97 -11.65
N ASP A 259 18.00 7.98 -10.64
CA ASP A 259 19.09 7.02 -10.48
C ASP A 259 18.55 5.58 -10.36
N ALA A 260 17.49 5.38 -9.56
CA ALA A 260 16.86 4.08 -9.39
C ALA A 260 16.17 3.56 -10.66
N VAL A 261 15.49 4.44 -11.42
CA VAL A 261 14.88 4.09 -12.72
C VAL A 261 15.94 3.76 -13.77
N ALA A 262 17.12 4.41 -13.72
CA ALA A 262 18.23 4.06 -14.61
C ALA A 262 18.76 2.64 -14.35
N ILE A 263 18.68 2.15 -13.10
CA ILE A 263 19.11 0.81 -12.72
C ILE A 263 18.01 -0.23 -12.97
N SER A 264 16.76 0.07 -12.58
CA SER A 264 15.59 -0.80 -12.73
C SER A 264 14.44 -0.04 -13.43
N PRO A 265 14.42 -0.03 -14.78
CA PRO A 265 13.49 0.79 -15.57
C PRO A 265 12.10 0.16 -15.74
N HIS A 266 11.83 -1.02 -15.18
CA HIS A 266 10.59 -1.77 -15.40
C HIS A 266 9.59 -1.70 -14.25
N MET A 267 9.96 -1.11 -13.11
CA MET A 267 9.05 -0.98 -11.97
C MET A 267 8.05 0.16 -12.16
N VAL A 268 6.81 -0.20 -12.49
CA VAL A 268 5.72 0.74 -12.78
C VAL A 268 5.47 1.69 -11.60
N ARG A 269 5.52 1.20 -10.35
CA ARG A 269 5.33 2.04 -9.16
C ARG A 269 6.37 3.13 -9.02
N ARG A 270 7.65 2.79 -9.28
CA ARG A 270 8.74 3.76 -9.23
C ARG A 270 8.60 4.81 -10.32
N LEU A 271 8.18 4.40 -11.52
CA LEU A 271 7.89 5.33 -12.60
C LEU A 271 6.71 6.26 -12.28
N ARG A 272 5.65 5.75 -11.63
CA ARG A 272 4.54 6.60 -11.13
C ARG A 272 5.05 7.62 -10.12
N HIS A 273 5.87 7.18 -9.17
CA HIS A 273 6.45 8.04 -8.14
C HIS A 273 7.35 9.12 -8.74
N LEU A 274 8.26 8.73 -9.65
CA LEU A 274 9.11 9.67 -10.39
C LEU A 274 8.28 10.67 -11.18
N GLY A 275 7.23 10.21 -11.86
CA GLY A 275 6.30 11.08 -12.60
C GLY A 275 5.64 12.12 -11.71
N GLY A 276 5.20 11.71 -10.51
CA GLY A 276 4.58 12.58 -9.51
C GLY A 276 5.54 13.66 -9.02
N ILE A 277 6.71 13.26 -8.50
CA ILE A 277 7.72 14.23 -8.02
C ILE A 277 8.19 15.14 -9.16
N ALA A 278 8.41 14.61 -10.36
CA ALA A 278 8.80 15.43 -11.50
C ALA A 278 7.73 16.47 -11.87
N PHE A 279 6.44 16.09 -11.82
CA PHE A 279 5.34 17.01 -12.06
C PHE A 279 5.28 18.11 -10.99
N ASP A 280 5.38 17.73 -9.71
CA ASP A 280 5.30 18.64 -8.57
C ASP A 280 6.49 19.60 -8.48
N THR A 281 7.68 19.15 -8.90
CA THR A 281 8.89 19.98 -9.02
C THR A 281 8.93 20.83 -10.29
N GLY A 282 7.93 20.70 -11.18
CA GLY A 282 7.81 21.48 -12.41
C GLY A 282 8.64 20.96 -13.59
N ASP A 283 9.33 19.83 -13.48
CA ASP A 283 9.99 19.16 -14.61
C ASP A 283 8.97 18.34 -15.41
N ILE A 284 8.18 19.06 -16.21
CA ILE A 284 7.13 18.50 -17.05
C ILE A 284 7.70 17.51 -18.08
N GLY A 285 8.95 17.71 -18.52
CA GLY A 285 9.59 16.81 -19.48
C GLY A 285 9.92 15.45 -18.88
N ALA A 286 10.46 15.42 -17.64
CA ALA A 286 10.69 14.19 -16.91
C ALA A 286 9.37 13.49 -16.55
N ALA A 287 8.37 14.24 -16.09
CA ALA A 287 7.03 13.72 -15.78
C ALA A 287 6.40 13.04 -17.00
N GLU A 288 6.46 13.68 -18.17
CA GLU A 288 5.93 13.12 -19.42
C GLU A 288 6.62 11.80 -19.77
N ARG A 289 7.95 11.74 -19.70
CA ARG A 289 8.71 10.52 -19.98
C ARG A 289 8.33 9.40 -19.03
N ALA A 290 8.23 9.69 -17.73
CA ALA A 290 7.90 8.70 -16.71
C ALA A 290 6.47 8.17 -16.90
N TYR A 291 5.46 9.04 -17.00
CA TYR A 291 4.07 8.62 -17.16
C TYR A 291 3.79 7.94 -18.52
N LYS A 292 4.47 8.32 -19.61
CA LYS A 292 4.40 7.56 -20.87
C LYS A 292 4.91 6.13 -20.70
N GLN A 293 5.98 5.92 -19.93
CA GLN A 293 6.47 4.58 -19.64
C GLN A 293 5.48 3.80 -18.76
N VAL A 294 4.86 4.45 -17.77
CA VAL A 294 3.81 3.84 -16.93
C VAL A 294 2.67 3.30 -17.81
N VAL A 295 2.05 4.16 -18.63
CA VAL A 295 0.93 3.76 -19.50
C VAL A 295 1.35 2.64 -20.48
N THR A 296 2.57 2.71 -21.01
CA THR A 296 3.09 1.70 -21.93
C THR A 296 3.29 0.34 -21.25
N LYS A 297 3.89 0.31 -20.06
CA LYS A 297 4.20 -0.92 -19.33
C LYS A 297 2.97 -1.53 -18.66
N ALA A 298 2.07 -0.69 -18.16
CA ALA A 298 0.81 -1.14 -17.56
C ALA A 298 -0.17 -1.71 -18.60
N LYS A 299 0.02 -1.41 -19.90
CA LYS A 299 -0.89 -1.80 -21.01
C LYS A 299 -1.32 -3.28 -21.00
N TYR A 300 -0.44 -4.17 -20.54
CA TYR A 300 -0.68 -5.62 -20.52
C TYR A 300 -0.98 -6.18 -19.12
N SER A 301 -1.02 -5.34 -18.09
CA SER A 301 -1.45 -5.74 -16.75
C SER A 301 -2.96 -5.95 -16.70
N GLU A 302 -3.41 -6.94 -15.93
CA GLU A 302 -4.83 -7.04 -15.56
C GLU A 302 -5.23 -5.92 -14.59
N PHE A 303 -4.28 -5.32 -13.88
CA PHE A 303 -4.47 -4.27 -12.88
C PHE A 303 -4.21 -2.86 -13.43
N ARG A 304 -4.65 -2.62 -14.67
CA ARG A 304 -4.56 -1.30 -15.30
C ARG A 304 -5.32 -0.27 -14.49
N ASP A 305 -4.63 0.81 -14.18
CA ASP A 305 -5.17 1.94 -13.44
C ASP A 305 -5.48 3.09 -14.42
N PRO A 306 -6.75 3.49 -14.59
CA PRO A 306 -7.09 4.63 -15.44
C PRO A 306 -6.47 5.96 -14.95
N GLU A 307 -6.05 6.05 -13.69
CA GLU A 307 -5.35 7.23 -13.17
C GLU A 307 -3.97 7.44 -13.84
N ASP A 308 -3.35 6.38 -14.35
CA ASP A 308 -2.08 6.49 -15.09
C ASP A 308 -2.26 7.35 -16.36
N HIS A 309 -3.39 7.19 -17.05
CA HIS A 309 -3.75 8.02 -18.20
C HIS A 309 -4.10 9.44 -17.78
N VAL A 310 -4.82 9.63 -16.66
CA VAL A 310 -5.14 10.98 -16.15
C VAL A 310 -3.86 11.75 -15.83
N ASN A 311 -2.90 11.13 -15.16
CA ASN A 311 -1.63 11.76 -14.81
C ASN A 311 -0.83 12.17 -16.05
N LEU A 312 -0.83 11.34 -17.10
CA LEU A 312 -0.20 11.68 -18.38
C LEU A 312 -0.95 12.83 -19.10
N VAL A 313 -2.30 12.80 -19.12
CA VAL A 313 -3.12 13.88 -19.70
C VAL A 313 -2.86 15.19 -18.95
N LYS A 314 -2.91 15.19 -17.62
CA LYS A 314 -2.62 16.34 -16.76
C LYS A 314 -1.24 16.94 -17.07
N THR A 315 -0.23 16.08 -17.26
CA THR A 315 1.13 16.49 -17.62
C THR A 315 1.19 17.14 -19.00
N LEU A 316 0.54 16.54 -20.01
CA LEU A 316 0.50 17.07 -21.38
C LEU A 316 -0.31 18.37 -21.46
N VAL A 317 -1.40 18.49 -20.69
CA VAL A 317 -2.17 19.73 -20.57
C VAL A 317 -1.33 20.83 -19.95
N LYS A 318 -0.56 20.54 -18.89
CA LYS A 318 0.38 21.49 -18.28
C LYS A 318 1.48 21.93 -19.26
N LYS A 319 1.90 21.03 -20.16
CA LYS A 319 2.83 21.33 -21.27
C LYS A 319 2.20 22.15 -22.39
N GLY A 320 0.87 22.17 -22.51
CA GLY A 320 0.12 22.79 -23.59
C GLY A 320 -0.04 21.91 -24.85
N ASP A 321 0.23 20.61 -24.77
CA ASP A 321 0.15 19.67 -25.90
C ASP A 321 -1.23 18.98 -25.97
N ALA A 322 -2.23 19.74 -26.42
CA ALA A 322 -3.60 19.24 -26.59
C ALA A 322 -3.70 18.02 -27.55
N PRO A 323 -3.00 17.97 -28.70
CA PRO A 323 -3.07 16.82 -29.61
C PRO A 323 -2.60 15.51 -28.96
N GLN A 324 -1.48 15.53 -28.22
CA GLN A 324 -1.02 14.33 -27.53
C GLN A 324 -1.95 13.95 -26.38
N ALA A 325 -2.42 14.91 -25.59
CA ALA A 325 -3.36 14.65 -24.49
C ALA A 325 -4.67 14.00 -25.00
N SER A 326 -5.21 14.49 -26.13
CA SER A 326 -6.37 13.87 -26.79
C SER A 326 -6.05 12.47 -27.33
N GLY A 327 -4.82 12.23 -27.79
CA GLY A 327 -4.33 10.90 -28.14
C GLY A 327 -4.39 9.91 -26.96
N VAL A 328 -3.93 10.33 -25.79
CA VAL A 328 -3.93 9.51 -24.56
C VAL A 328 -5.36 9.24 -24.08
N LEU A 329 -6.25 10.23 -24.16
CA LEU A 329 -7.67 10.05 -23.81
C LEU A 329 -8.33 8.98 -24.70
N ARG A 330 -8.11 9.02 -26.02
CA ARG A 330 -8.62 8.00 -26.95
C ARG A 330 -8.02 6.62 -26.70
N ASP A 331 -6.75 6.55 -26.31
CA ASP A 331 -6.12 5.29 -25.92
C ASP A 331 -6.76 4.72 -24.65
N MET A 332 -7.04 5.54 -23.65
CA MET A 332 -7.74 5.13 -22.42
C MET A 332 -9.10 4.50 -22.74
N GLU A 333 -9.91 5.18 -23.55
CA GLU A 333 -11.24 4.70 -23.96
C GLU A 333 -11.20 3.39 -24.75
N ARG A 334 -10.16 3.21 -25.59
CA ARG A 334 -10.02 2.01 -26.42
C ARG A 334 -9.43 0.83 -25.66
N SER A 335 -8.46 1.09 -24.78
CA SER A 335 -7.64 0.05 -24.17
C SER A 335 -8.23 -0.46 -22.86
N LEU A 336 -8.89 0.37 -22.06
CA LEU A 336 -9.44 -0.01 -20.77
C LEU A 336 -10.86 -0.56 -20.90
N ARG A 337 -11.22 -1.49 -20.02
CA ARG A 337 -12.61 -1.98 -19.94
C ARG A 337 -13.46 -0.88 -19.31
N GLY A 338 -14.66 -0.65 -19.84
CA GLY A 338 -15.60 0.30 -19.28
C GLY A 338 -15.95 0.02 -17.81
N GLY A 339 -16.43 1.05 -17.12
CA GLY A 339 -16.79 1.02 -15.72
C GLY A 339 -16.64 2.40 -15.08
N ALA A 340 -17.22 2.59 -13.89
CA ALA A 340 -17.30 3.89 -13.24
C ALA A 340 -15.92 4.57 -13.03
N ASN A 341 -14.87 3.81 -12.69
CA ASN A 341 -13.52 4.36 -12.56
C ASN A 341 -12.99 4.95 -13.88
N VAL A 342 -13.19 4.24 -14.99
CA VAL A 342 -12.73 4.68 -16.32
C VAL A 342 -13.58 5.86 -16.79
N GLU A 343 -14.89 5.84 -16.53
CA GLU A 343 -15.78 6.96 -16.86
C GLU A 343 -15.40 8.23 -16.10
N ALA A 344 -15.12 8.14 -14.79
CA ALA A 344 -14.66 9.27 -13.99
C ALA A 344 -13.31 9.81 -14.51
N CYS A 345 -12.33 8.95 -14.76
CA CYS A 345 -11.01 9.34 -15.26
C CYS A 345 -11.08 9.95 -16.68
N ARG A 346 -11.92 9.40 -17.56
CA ARG A 346 -12.21 9.95 -18.90
C ARG A 346 -12.79 11.35 -18.79
N ALA A 347 -13.82 11.52 -17.97
CA ALA A 347 -14.49 12.79 -17.80
C ALA A 347 -13.55 13.87 -17.20
N ILE A 348 -12.75 13.51 -16.19
CA ILE A 348 -11.71 14.39 -15.64
C ILE A 348 -10.69 14.81 -16.71
N SER A 349 -10.21 13.84 -17.50
CA SER A 349 -9.23 14.09 -18.57
C SER A 349 -9.80 14.97 -19.70
N ALA A 350 -11.06 14.72 -20.08
CA ALA A 350 -11.78 15.50 -21.08
C ALA A 350 -12.01 16.95 -20.61
N ALA A 351 -12.38 17.13 -19.34
CA ALA A 351 -12.51 18.46 -18.74
C ALA A 351 -11.20 19.26 -18.84
N MET A 352 -10.06 18.65 -18.48
CA MET A 352 -8.74 19.32 -18.59
C MET A 352 -8.40 19.75 -20.03
N LEU A 353 -8.77 18.94 -21.02
CA LEU A 353 -8.59 19.27 -22.44
C LEU A 353 -9.49 20.42 -22.91
N HIS A 354 -10.74 20.43 -22.46
CA HIS A 354 -11.67 21.52 -22.74
C HIS A 354 -11.23 22.83 -22.09
N GLU A 355 -10.76 22.80 -20.85
CA GLU A 355 -10.15 23.97 -20.19
C GLU A 355 -8.96 24.51 -20.97
N LEU A 356 -8.05 23.64 -21.43
CA LEU A 356 -6.90 24.05 -22.25
C LEU A 356 -7.33 24.71 -23.57
N SER A 357 -8.47 24.28 -24.12
CA SER A 357 -9.03 24.81 -25.36
C SER A 357 -9.91 26.05 -25.16
N GLY A 358 -10.13 26.49 -23.92
CA GLY A 358 -11.03 27.61 -23.58
C GLY A 358 -12.53 27.28 -23.71
N ASN A 359 -12.90 26.00 -23.72
CA ASN A 359 -14.27 25.53 -23.85
C ASN A 359 -14.91 25.26 -22.48
N ASP A 360 -15.08 26.31 -21.67
CA ASP A 360 -15.49 26.19 -20.26
C ASP A 360 -16.84 25.47 -20.06
N ILE A 361 -17.80 25.67 -20.97
CA ILE A 361 -19.11 25.00 -20.92
C ILE A 361 -18.95 23.47 -21.05
N ALA A 362 -18.12 23.03 -21.99
CA ALA A 362 -17.84 21.61 -22.19
C ALA A 362 -17.04 21.04 -21.02
N ALA A 363 -16.07 21.80 -20.49
CA ALA A 363 -15.32 21.42 -19.29
C ALA A 363 -16.25 21.22 -18.09
N ALA A 364 -17.15 22.17 -17.83
CA ALA A 364 -18.13 22.06 -16.75
C ALA A 364 -19.06 20.85 -16.92
N SER A 365 -19.51 20.56 -18.14
CA SER A 365 -20.32 19.37 -18.41
C SER A 365 -19.56 18.08 -18.12
N GLU A 366 -18.28 17.98 -18.51
CA GLU A 366 -17.45 16.81 -18.23
C GLU A 366 -17.17 16.66 -16.73
N LEU A 367 -16.95 17.76 -15.99
CA LEU A 367 -16.77 17.71 -14.53
C LEU A 367 -18.01 17.21 -13.80
N GLN A 368 -19.21 17.57 -14.26
CA GLN A 368 -20.46 17.01 -13.72
C GLN A 368 -20.57 15.50 -13.97
N LEU A 369 -20.19 15.04 -15.16
CA LEU A 369 -20.15 13.61 -15.48
C LEU A 369 -19.13 12.87 -14.59
N ALA A 370 -17.96 13.46 -14.36
CA ALA A 370 -16.95 12.91 -13.46
C ALA A 370 -17.49 12.77 -12.03
N ALA A 371 -18.13 13.83 -11.51
CA ALA A 371 -18.71 13.83 -10.17
C ALA A 371 -19.82 12.79 -10.00
N ALA A 372 -20.65 12.59 -11.03
CA ALA A 372 -21.69 11.55 -11.04
C ALA A 372 -21.10 10.13 -11.11
N ALA A 373 -20.06 9.91 -11.93
CA ALA A 373 -19.41 8.62 -12.07
C ALA A 373 -18.75 8.15 -10.75
N LEU A 374 -18.40 9.06 -9.85
CA LEU A 374 -17.84 8.71 -8.54
C LEU A 374 -18.78 7.87 -7.66
N ASP A 375 -20.10 7.90 -7.88
CA ASP A 375 -21.05 7.08 -7.10
C ASP A 375 -20.87 5.57 -7.34
N GLY A 376 -20.43 5.20 -8.54
CA GLY A 376 -20.11 3.81 -8.89
C GLY A 376 -18.63 3.48 -8.75
N ALA A 377 -17.77 4.49 -8.59
CA ALA A 377 -16.32 4.33 -8.61
C ALA A 377 -15.79 3.80 -7.27
N ARG A 378 -14.79 2.94 -7.32
CA ARG A 378 -14.15 2.37 -6.13
C ARG A 378 -12.64 2.30 -6.32
N GLY A 379 -11.89 2.60 -5.26
CA GLY A 379 -10.43 2.53 -5.29
C GLY A 379 -9.74 3.65 -6.07
N LEU A 380 -10.46 4.69 -6.51
CA LEU A 380 -9.84 5.91 -7.00
C LEU A 380 -9.15 6.67 -5.87
N SER A 381 -7.99 7.25 -6.14
CA SER A 381 -7.14 7.93 -5.17
C SER A 381 -7.81 9.18 -4.61
N THR A 382 -7.54 9.45 -3.33
CA THR A 382 -7.93 10.70 -2.65
C THR A 382 -7.41 11.92 -3.42
N GLN A 383 -6.19 11.86 -3.95
CA GLN A 383 -5.59 12.97 -4.69
C GLN A 383 -6.37 13.31 -5.98
N LEU A 384 -6.82 12.30 -6.73
CA LEU A 384 -7.66 12.51 -7.92
C LEU A 384 -8.99 13.18 -7.55
N LYS A 385 -9.65 12.69 -6.49
CA LYS A 385 -10.94 13.22 -6.04
C LYS A 385 -10.81 14.67 -5.55
N VAL A 386 -9.76 15.01 -4.79
CA VAL A 386 -9.48 16.40 -4.40
C VAL A 386 -9.20 17.27 -5.63
N GLY A 387 -8.45 16.75 -6.61
CA GLY A 387 -8.22 17.43 -7.89
C GLY A 387 -9.52 17.74 -8.64
N LEU A 388 -10.47 16.79 -8.66
CA LEU A 388 -11.81 17.02 -9.22
C LEU A 388 -12.55 18.12 -8.47
N VAL A 389 -12.52 18.14 -7.13
CA VAL A 389 -13.13 19.22 -6.33
C VAL A 389 -12.56 20.57 -6.72
N GLN A 390 -11.24 20.69 -6.84
CA GLN A 390 -10.56 21.92 -7.24
C GLN A 390 -10.98 22.37 -8.66
N SER A 391 -11.06 21.44 -9.62
CA SER A 391 -11.54 21.73 -10.96
C SER A 391 -13.01 22.16 -10.97
N CYS A 392 -13.88 21.52 -10.18
CA CYS A 392 -15.27 21.94 -10.03
C CYS A 392 -15.38 23.37 -9.49
N LEU A 393 -14.60 23.72 -8.46
CA LEU A 393 -14.59 25.07 -7.89
C LEU A 393 -14.13 26.12 -8.91
N LYS A 394 -13.09 25.83 -9.70
CA LYS A 394 -12.60 26.71 -10.77
C LYS A 394 -13.65 26.95 -11.85
N ASN A 395 -14.54 25.99 -12.09
CA ASN A 395 -15.61 26.06 -13.10
C ASN A 395 -16.98 26.43 -12.50
N ASN A 396 -17.02 26.98 -11.28
CA ASN A 396 -18.26 27.40 -10.59
C ASN A 396 -19.29 26.27 -10.36
N LEU A 397 -18.82 25.03 -10.23
CA LEU A 397 -19.64 23.84 -9.95
C LEU A 397 -19.64 23.52 -8.44
N GLU A 398 -20.19 24.45 -7.67
CA GLU A 398 -20.15 24.50 -6.21
C GLU A 398 -20.80 23.29 -5.53
N GLN A 399 -21.98 22.91 -6.04
CA GLN A 399 -22.73 21.79 -5.52
C GLN A 399 -21.98 20.48 -5.74
N ALA A 400 -21.46 20.26 -6.96
CA ALA A 400 -20.68 19.08 -7.28
C ALA A 400 -19.38 19.01 -6.44
N ALA A 401 -18.69 20.14 -6.26
CA ALA A 401 -17.51 20.23 -5.41
C ALA A 401 -17.82 19.82 -3.95
N SER A 402 -18.92 20.34 -3.39
CA SER A 402 -19.36 20.06 -2.03
C SER A 402 -19.77 18.59 -1.85
N ASP A 403 -20.53 18.04 -2.80
CA ASP A 403 -20.99 16.65 -2.76
C ASP A 403 -19.82 15.67 -2.83
N VAL A 404 -18.85 15.91 -3.72
CA VAL A 404 -17.65 15.08 -3.85
C VAL A 404 -16.79 15.15 -2.59
N MET A 405 -16.58 16.35 -2.03
CA MET A 405 -15.79 16.49 -0.79
C MET A 405 -16.48 15.83 0.40
N MET A 406 -17.79 15.97 0.54
CA MET A 406 -18.55 15.30 1.61
C MET A 406 -18.44 13.78 1.50
N LYS A 407 -18.56 13.21 0.28
CA LYS A 407 -18.35 11.78 0.06
C LYS A 407 -16.93 11.37 0.50
N LEU A 408 -15.93 12.15 0.12
CA LEU A 408 -14.53 11.89 0.46
C LEU A 408 -14.27 11.90 1.98
N VAL A 409 -14.86 12.84 2.72
CA VAL A 409 -14.75 12.89 4.20
C VAL A 409 -15.50 11.73 4.88
N ASN A 410 -16.52 11.17 4.21
CA ASN A 410 -17.32 10.05 4.71
C ASN A 410 -16.69 8.68 4.44
N GLU A 411 -15.88 8.54 3.40
CA GLU A 411 -15.23 7.27 3.02
C GLU A 411 -14.40 6.65 4.15
N ALA A 412 -14.52 5.33 4.33
CA ALA A 412 -13.89 4.58 5.42
C ALA A 412 -12.37 4.76 5.46
N ASP A 413 -11.76 4.68 4.28
CA ASP A 413 -10.32 4.64 4.05
C ASP A 413 -9.73 6.01 3.68
N SER A 414 -10.53 7.08 3.75
CA SER A 414 -10.08 8.43 3.42
C SER A 414 -9.41 9.09 4.62
N GLU A 415 -8.24 9.68 4.38
CA GLU A 415 -7.48 10.48 5.35
C GLU A 415 -7.92 11.96 5.39
N VAL A 416 -8.94 12.34 4.61
CA VAL A 416 -9.38 13.73 4.53
C VAL A 416 -10.15 14.13 5.80
N THR A 417 -9.55 15.03 6.56
CA THR A 417 -10.14 15.63 7.76
C THR A 417 -11.02 16.83 7.41
N MET A 418 -11.83 17.28 8.37
CA MET A 418 -12.58 18.54 8.26
C MET A 418 -11.68 19.72 7.94
N GLU A 419 -10.54 19.85 8.62
CA GLU A 419 -9.58 20.94 8.41
C GLU A 419 -9.06 20.94 6.96
N ALA A 420 -8.67 19.77 6.44
CA ALA A 420 -8.22 19.64 5.06
C ALA A 420 -9.34 19.94 4.05
N ALA A 421 -10.56 19.47 4.30
CA ALA A 421 -11.71 19.74 3.45
C ALA A 421 -12.02 21.25 3.39
N VAL A 422 -12.07 21.92 4.54
CA VAL A 422 -12.31 23.37 4.67
C VAL A 422 -11.20 24.16 3.96
N ASP A 423 -9.94 23.80 4.18
CA ASP A 423 -8.77 24.46 3.57
C ASP A 423 -8.83 24.43 2.03
N VAL A 424 -9.36 23.36 1.41
CA VAL A 424 -9.54 23.30 -0.05
C VAL A 424 -10.50 24.39 -0.56
N PHE A 425 -11.61 24.65 0.13
CA PHE A 425 -12.56 25.71 -0.24
C PHE A 425 -12.01 27.10 0.07
N GLU A 426 -11.35 27.27 1.23
CA GLU A 426 -10.71 28.53 1.63
C GLU A 426 -9.66 28.98 0.60
N LYS A 427 -8.78 28.07 0.17
CA LYS A 427 -7.77 28.33 -0.87
C LYS A 427 -8.38 28.67 -2.24
N ALA A 428 -9.58 28.17 -2.51
CA ALA A 428 -10.34 28.53 -3.71
C ALA A 428 -11.10 29.86 -3.57
N GLY A 429 -10.99 30.55 -2.42
CA GLY A 429 -11.69 31.80 -2.13
C GLY A 429 -13.16 31.62 -1.74
N ARG A 430 -13.61 30.38 -1.51
CA ARG A 430 -15.01 29.99 -1.27
C ARG A 430 -15.31 29.80 0.21
N HIS A 431 -15.16 30.88 0.96
CA HIS A 431 -15.38 30.94 2.42
C HIS A 431 -16.81 30.54 2.81
N ASP A 432 -17.79 30.84 1.96
CA ASP A 432 -19.20 30.46 2.12
C ASP A 432 -19.39 28.93 2.14
N LEU A 433 -18.79 28.24 1.16
CA LEU A 433 -18.81 26.79 1.08
C LEU A 433 -17.96 26.15 2.18
N ALA A 434 -16.82 26.75 2.52
CA ALA A 434 -15.95 26.30 3.60
C ALA A 434 -16.70 26.28 4.94
N GLN A 435 -17.41 27.37 5.26
CA GLN A 435 -18.23 27.46 6.47
C GLN A 435 -19.40 26.45 6.45
N GLY A 436 -20.10 26.34 5.32
CA GLY A 436 -21.19 25.39 5.15
C GLY A 436 -20.74 23.93 5.34
N MET A 437 -19.61 23.57 4.72
CA MET A 437 -18.96 22.27 4.85
C MET A 437 -18.58 21.96 6.30
N GLY A 438 -17.92 22.91 6.98
CA GLY A 438 -17.56 22.78 8.39
C GLY A 438 -18.78 22.56 9.29
N GLN A 439 -19.88 23.27 9.04
CA GLN A 439 -21.12 23.10 9.79
C GLN A 439 -21.77 21.73 9.53
N GLN A 440 -21.81 21.27 8.28
CA GLN A 440 -22.35 19.95 7.95
C GLN A 440 -21.56 18.82 8.61
N ILE A 441 -20.22 18.88 8.54
CA ILE A 441 -19.36 17.89 9.21
C ILE A 441 -19.54 17.95 10.73
N THR A 442 -19.65 19.16 11.30
CA THR A 442 -19.91 19.33 12.75
C THR A 442 -21.23 18.68 13.16
N ASN A 443 -22.30 18.86 12.39
CA ASN A 443 -23.59 18.22 12.65
C ASN A 443 -23.50 16.70 12.59
N GLN A 444 -22.82 16.14 11.57
CA GLN A 444 -22.59 14.69 11.48
C GLN A 444 -21.78 14.15 12.65
N VAL A 445 -20.74 14.87 13.09
CA VAL A 445 -19.96 14.49 14.26
C VAL A 445 -20.82 14.50 15.52
N GLN A 446 -21.72 15.47 15.67
CA GLN A 446 -22.66 15.53 16.79
C GLN A 446 -23.64 14.35 16.79
N GLU A 447 -24.17 13.96 15.63
CA GLU A 447 -25.01 12.76 15.48
C GLU A 447 -24.25 11.49 15.86
N LEU A 448 -23.00 11.32 15.41
CA LEU A 448 -22.14 10.20 15.78
C LEU A 448 -21.86 10.17 17.30
N MET A 449 -21.63 11.33 17.92
CA MET A 449 -21.46 11.40 19.38
C MET A 449 -22.73 10.98 20.12
N GLN A 450 -23.90 11.35 19.62
CA GLN A 450 -25.19 10.95 20.22
C GLN A 450 -25.44 9.45 20.06
N ASP A 451 -25.16 8.86 18.89
CA ASP A 451 -25.24 7.41 18.68
C ASP A 451 -24.26 6.66 19.60
N ALA A 452 -23.02 7.13 19.72
CA ALA A 452 -22.04 6.55 20.62
C ALA A 452 -22.47 6.60 22.10
N ALA A 453 -23.08 7.70 22.55
CA ALA A 453 -23.62 7.83 23.89
C ALA A 453 -24.74 6.80 24.14
N SER A 454 -25.70 6.70 23.21
CA SER A 454 -26.79 5.71 23.26
C SER A 454 -26.26 4.27 23.34
N LYS A 455 -25.28 3.92 22.50
CA LYS A 455 -24.61 2.60 22.53
C LYS A 455 -23.86 2.34 23.84
N SER A 456 -23.26 3.37 24.44
CA SER A 456 -22.59 3.25 25.74
C SER A 456 -23.60 2.98 26.86
N GLU A 457 -24.78 3.61 26.81
CA GLU A 457 -25.88 3.41 27.76
C GLU A 457 -26.52 2.02 27.62
N SER A 458 -26.68 1.50 26.41
CA SER A 458 -27.21 0.15 26.15
C SER A 458 -26.22 -0.98 26.48
N GLY A 459 -24.97 -0.65 26.82
CA GLY A 459 -23.91 -1.62 27.12
C GLY A 459 -23.14 -2.13 25.89
N GLU A 460 -23.43 -1.61 24.69
CA GLU A 460 -22.71 -1.89 23.44
C GLU A 460 -21.37 -1.12 23.37
N LEU A 461 -20.47 -1.36 24.33
CA LEU A 461 -19.23 -0.59 24.49
C LEU A 461 -18.33 -0.62 23.24
N LYS A 462 -18.19 -1.78 22.59
CA LYS A 462 -17.43 -1.91 21.33
C LYS A 462 -18.02 -1.07 20.21
N GLY A 463 -19.35 -1.00 20.15
CA GLY A 463 -20.08 -0.16 19.20
C GLY A 463 -19.84 1.32 19.45
N ALA A 464 -19.89 1.76 20.71
CA ALA A 464 -19.62 3.15 21.09
C ALA A 464 -18.20 3.59 20.69
N VAL A 465 -17.18 2.78 20.99
CA VAL A 465 -15.79 3.04 20.58
C VAL A 465 -15.66 3.09 19.06
N PHE A 466 -16.31 2.19 18.33
CA PHE A 466 -16.28 2.16 16.88
C PHE A 466 -16.84 3.44 16.26
N VAL A 467 -17.99 3.92 16.74
CA VAL A 467 -18.63 5.15 16.24
C VAL A 467 -17.77 6.38 16.56
N LEU A 468 -17.20 6.46 17.76
CA LEU A 468 -16.31 7.58 18.14
C LEU A 468 -15.02 7.62 17.32
N ARG A 469 -14.49 6.46 16.90
CA ARG A 469 -13.37 6.42 15.95
C ARG A 469 -13.72 7.04 14.61
N GLN A 470 -14.95 6.86 14.10
CA GLN A 470 -15.39 7.52 12.87
C GLN A 470 -15.46 9.05 13.03
N ALA A 471 -15.98 9.52 14.17
CA ALA A 471 -16.03 10.94 14.49
C ALA A 471 -14.62 11.56 14.62
N LEU A 472 -13.69 10.86 15.26
CA LEU A 472 -12.30 11.30 15.37
C LEU A 472 -11.56 11.31 14.04
N ARG A 473 -11.84 10.36 13.13
CA ARG A 473 -11.24 10.40 11.79
C ARG A 473 -11.59 11.69 11.07
N LYS A 474 -12.85 12.11 11.15
CA LYS A 474 -13.34 13.36 10.56
C LYS A 474 -12.76 14.59 11.24
N THR A 475 -12.64 14.56 12.57
CA THR A 475 -12.22 15.70 13.38
C THR A 475 -11.19 15.30 14.45
N PRO A 476 -9.93 15.05 14.06
CA PRO A 476 -8.92 14.49 14.99
C PRO A 476 -8.59 15.40 16.18
N GLY A 477 -8.68 16.72 15.99
CA GLY A 477 -8.43 17.73 17.03
C GLY A 477 -9.66 18.12 17.88
N ASN A 478 -10.83 17.51 17.66
CA ASN A 478 -12.06 17.90 18.36
C ASN A 478 -12.06 17.40 19.82
N LEU A 479 -11.81 18.31 20.76
CA LEU A 479 -11.71 18.01 22.20
C LEU A 479 -12.93 17.23 22.75
N PRO A 480 -14.18 17.66 22.54
CA PRO A 480 -15.36 16.87 22.91
C PRO A 480 -15.32 15.40 22.45
N VAL A 481 -14.96 15.15 21.19
CA VAL A 481 -14.91 13.79 20.63
C VAL A 481 -13.75 13.00 21.23
N LEU A 482 -12.58 13.64 21.43
CA LEU A 482 -11.42 13.02 22.08
C LEU A 482 -11.76 12.58 23.51
N PHE A 483 -12.40 13.44 24.31
CA PHE A 483 -12.84 13.08 25.66
C PHE A 483 -13.82 11.91 25.63
N ALA A 484 -14.86 11.98 24.79
CA ALA A 484 -15.85 10.91 24.67
C ALA A 484 -15.23 9.57 24.25
N SER A 485 -14.26 9.60 23.32
CA SER A 485 -13.50 8.43 22.87
C SER A 485 -12.70 7.80 24.01
N VAL A 486 -11.92 8.60 24.76
CA VAL A 486 -11.13 8.07 25.89
C VAL A 486 -12.04 7.50 26.96
N ASP A 487 -13.14 8.19 27.32
CA ASP A 487 -14.13 7.69 28.29
C ASP A 487 -14.72 6.34 27.84
N ALA A 488 -15.13 6.23 26.57
CA ALA A 488 -15.69 4.99 26.02
C ALA A 488 -14.67 3.84 26.01
N ILE A 489 -13.42 4.12 25.65
CA ILE A 489 -12.31 3.16 25.70
C ILE A 489 -12.08 2.68 27.14
N LEU A 490 -11.94 3.59 28.09
CA LEU A 490 -11.68 3.24 29.49
C LEU A 490 -12.83 2.40 30.06
N ARG A 491 -14.07 2.74 29.72
CA ARG A 491 -15.24 1.96 30.11
C ARG A 491 -15.21 0.55 29.52
N GLN A 492 -14.85 0.42 28.24
CA GLN A 492 -14.66 -0.88 27.59
C GLN A 492 -13.56 -1.70 28.28
N LEU A 493 -12.38 -1.12 28.51
CA LEU A 493 -11.26 -1.79 29.17
C LEU A 493 -11.63 -2.26 30.57
N ASN A 494 -12.31 -1.40 31.33
CA ASN A 494 -12.72 -1.72 32.69
C ASN A 494 -13.80 -2.81 32.77
N MET A 495 -14.69 -2.92 31.77
CA MET A 495 -15.79 -3.89 31.79
C MET A 495 -15.47 -5.20 31.07
N LEU A 496 -14.81 -5.14 29.91
CA LEU A 496 -14.58 -6.30 29.03
C LEU A 496 -13.20 -6.92 29.18
N GLY A 497 -12.27 -6.23 29.84
CA GLY A 497 -10.89 -6.69 30.00
C GLY A 497 -9.86 -5.76 29.38
N TRP A 498 -8.62 -5.88 29.86
CA TRP A 498 -7.51 -5.08 29.35
C TRP A 498 -7.11 -5.51 27.93
N GLU A 499 -7.25 -4.58 26.97
CA GLU A 499 -6.78 -4.71 25.60
C GLU A 499 -5.67 -3.67 25.36
N ALA A 500 -4.42 -4.10 25.31
CA ALA A 500 -3.27 -3.20 25.18
C ALA A 500 -3.35 -2.21 23.99
N PRO A 501 -3.78 -2.57 22.75
CA PRO A 501 -3.88 -1.61 21.65
C PRO A 501 -4.89 -0.50 21.94
N LEU A 502 -5.99 -0.85 22.60
CA LEU A 502 -7.04 0.09 22.96
C LEU A 502 -6.57 1.03 24.08
N ALA A 503 -5.79 0.50 25.03
CA ALA A 503 -5.16 1.31 26.07
C ALA A 503 -4.08 2.26 25.53
N GLU A 504 -3.24 1.81 24.60
CA GLU A 504 -2.27 2.66 23.90
C GLU A 504 -2.98 3.77 23.11
N GLN A 505 -4.09 3.44 22.45
CA GLN A 505 -4.93 4.43 21.76
C GLN A 505 -5.46 5.49 22.73
N ALA A 506 -6.00 5.11 23.88
CA ALA A 506 -6.45 6.06 24.90
C ALA A 506 -5.29 6.94 25.40
N GLN A 507 -4.11 6.36 25.60
CA GLN A 507 -2.92 7.11 26.00
C GLN A 507 -2.49 8.12 24.95
N HIS A 508 -2.47 7.72 23.67
CA HIS A 508 -2.18 8.60 22.55
C HIS A 508 -3.19 9.75 22.47
N GLN A 509 -4.49 9.45 22.57
CA GLN A 509 -5.55 10.47 22.59
C GLN A 509 -5.41 11.44 23.77
N MET A 510 -5.06 10.96 24.97
CA MET A 510 -4.76 11.82 26.12
C MET A 510 -3.52 12.70 25.90
N GLN A 511 -2.51 12.24 25.17
CA GLN A 511 -1.37 13.06 24.77
C GLN A 511 -1.78 14.14 23.77
N VAL A 512 -2.66 13.82 22.81
CA VAL A 512 -3.24 14.80 21.88
C VAL A 512 -4.04 15.86 22.65
N ILE A 513 -4.92 15.46 23.56
CA ILE A 513 -5.66 16.38 24.46
C ILE A 513 -4.67 17.29 25.21
N ARG A 514 -3.60 16.73 25.78
CA ARG A 514 -2.58 17.50 26.51
C ARG A 514 -1.88 18.53 25.62
N LYS A 515 -1.63 18.21 24.35
CA LYS A 515 -1.01 19.16 23.40
C LYS A 515 -1.96 20.31 23.07
N ILE A 516 -3.25 20.04 22.96
CA ILE A 516 -4.28 21.05 22.63
C ILE A 516 -4.61 21.92 23.84
N ASP A 517 -4.92 21.30 24.99
CA ASP A 517 -5.21 21.99 26.25
C ASP A 517 -4.54 21.27 27.45
N PRO A 518 -3.32 21.71 27.83
CA PRO A 518 -2.57 21.08 28.92
C PRO A 518 -3.23 21.21 30.30
N LYS A 519 -4.11 22.19 30.50
CA LYS A 519 -4.71 22.51 31.81
C LYS A 519 -6.15 22.04 31.94
N HIS A 520 -6.66 21.29 30.97
CA HIS A 520 -8.05 20.86 30.98
C HIS A 520 -8.35 19.95 32.18
N PRO A 521 -9.35 20.27 33.03
CA PRO A 521 -9.59 19.58 34.31
C PRO A 521 -9.96 18.10 34.14
N LYS A 522 -10.62 17.72 33.04
CA LYS A 522 -10.97 16.32 32.76
C LYS A 522 -9.76 15.43 32.47
N LEU A 523 -8.63 15.99 32.03
CA LEU A 523 -7.46 15.20 31.63
C LEU A 523 -6.85 14.44 32.81
N GLU A 524 -6.76 15.06 33.99
CA GLU A 524 -6.25 14.40 35.20
C GLU A 524 -7.20 13.28 35.67
N SER A 525 -8.51 13.48 35.56
CA SER A 525 -9.50 12.43 35.86
C SER A 525 -9.31 11.22 34.94
N LEU A 526 -9.12 11.43 33.63
CA LEU A 526 -8.89 10.34 32.68
C LEU A 526 -7.60 9.56 32.98
N LYS A 527 -6.52 10.26 33.33
CA LYS A 527 -5.26 9.62 33.72
C LYS A 527 -5.43 8.74 34.97
N GLN A 528 -6.14 9.23 35.97
CA GLN A 528 -6.43 8.46 37.19
C GLN A 528 -7.27 7.22 36.88
N GLN A 529 -8.30 7.34 36.03
CA GLN A 529 -9.12 6.20 35.60
C GLN A 529 -8.31 5.17 34.79
N TYR A 530 -7.41 5.65 33.92
CA TYR A 530 -6.51 4.79 33.16
C TYR A 530 -5.59 3.99 34.10
N ALA A 531 -4.94 4.67 35.05
CA ALA A 531 -4.07 4.03 36.03
C ALA A 531 -4.83 3.03 36.93
N ALA A 532 -6.05 3.38 37.36
CA ALA A 532 -6.91 2.46 38.12
C ALA A 532 -7.27 1.22 37.31
N THR A 533 -7.56 1.37 36.01
CA THR A 533 -7.87 0.25 35.11
C THR A 533 -6.63 -0.63 34.88
N GLN A 534 -5.44 -0.05 34.73
CA GLN A 534 -4.17 -0.80 34.66
C GLN A 534 -3.97 -1.67 35.91
N HIS A 535 -4.12 -1.05 37.09
CA HIS A 535 -3.96 -1.73 38.38
C HIS A 535 -4.96 -2.88 38.54
N LYS A 536 -6.23 -2.67 38.14
CA LYS A 536 -7.28 -3.70 38.20
C LYS A 536 -6.91 -4.98 37.46
N TYR A 537 -6.18 -4.87 36.35
CA TYR A 537 -5.76 -6.01 35.52
C TYR A 537 -4.29 -6.41 35.71
N GLY A 538 -3.62 -5.89 36.75
CA GLY A 538 -2.24 -6.28 37.08
C GLY A 538 -1.21 -5.86 36.04
N ILE A 539 -1.49 -4.83 35.24
CA ILE A 539 -0.55 -4.28 34.26
C ILE A 539 0.42 -3.37 35.01
N ALA A 540 1.67 -3.78 35.10
CA ALA A 540 2.72 -2.99 35.75
C ALA A 540 2.93 -1.66 35.00
N THR A 541 3.02 -0.57 35.77
CA THR A 541 3.28 0.81 35.30
C THR A 541 4.69 1.02 34.80
#